data_AF-A0A2E7H237-F1
#
_entry.id   AF-A0A2E7H237-F1
#
_cell.length_a   1.000
_cell.length_b   1.000
_cell.length_c   1.000
_cell.angle_alpha   90.00
_cell.angle_beta   90.00
_cell.angle_gamma   90.00
#
_symmetry.space_group_name_H-M   'P 1'
#
loop_
_entity.id
_entity.type
_entity.pdbx_description
1 polymer ?
#
loop_
_entity_poly.entity_id
_entity_poly.type
_entity_poly.pdbx_seq_one_letter_code
_entity_poly.pdbx_strand_id
1 'polypeptide(L)' 'MLECNIDGKGQAARFVGGLASIVGALVLAMLLATETFTFGFGWYAVAGAVAGGAFAIWEARAGWCVVRALGFRTPL' A
#
# COMPACT_ATOMS: atom_id res chain seq x y z
N MET A 1 5.14 10.88 -19.02
CA MET A 1 5.65 9.56 -18.61
C MET A 1 6.48 9.79 -17.36
N LEU A 2 6.23 9.04 -16.28
CA LEU A 2 7.06 9.15 -15.07
C LEU A 2 8.41 8.49 -15.36
N GLU A 3 9.50 9.12 -14.93
CA GLU A 3 10.84 8.55 -15.07
C GLU A 3 10.91 7.24 -14.27
N CYS A 4 11.38 6.17 -14.90
CA CYS A 4 11.54 4.90 -14.18
C CYS A 4 12.62 5.08 -13.11
N ASN A 5 12.27 4.88 -11.84
CA ASN A 5 13.18 5.09 -10.69
C ASN A 5 13.19 3.89 -9.73
N ILE A 6 12.56 2.77 -10.11
CA ILE A 6 12.51 1.57 -9.30
C ILE A 6 13.04 0.37 -10.09
N ASP A 7 13.85 -0.44 -9.43
CA ASP A 7 14.36 -1.68 -10.00
C ASP A 7 13.25 -2.74 -9.99
N GLY A 8 13.36 -3.77 -10.84
CA GLY A 8 12.33 -4.83 -10.91
C GLY A 8 12.05 -5.52 -9.57
N LYS A 9 13.05 -5.60 -8.68
CA LYS A 9 12.88 -6.10 -7.30
C LYS A 9 12.04 -5.15 -6.45
N GLY A 10 12.32 -3.83 -6.52
CA GLY A 10 11.55 -2.82 -5.81
C GLY A 10 10.11 -2.74 -6.32
N GLN A 11 9.90 -2.92 -7.63
CA GLN A 11 8.58 -3.01 -8.23
C GLN A 11 7.77 -4.18 -7.66
N ALA A 12 8.36 -5.38 -7.62
CA ALA A 12 7.72 -6.55 -7.05
C ALA A 12 7.41 -6.36 -5.56
N ALA A 13 8.36 -5.82 -4.78
CA ALA A 13 8.15 -5.55 -3.36
C ALA A 13 6.99 -4.57 -3.11
N ARG A 14 6.87 -3.51 -3.92
CA ARG A 14 5.76 -2.54 -3.83
C ARG A 14 4.42 -3.16 -4.19
N PHE A 15 4.38 -3.99 -5.23
CA PHE A 15 3.17 -4.71 -5.61
C PHE A 15 2.71 -5.67 -4.52
N VAL A 16 3.62 -6.50 -3.99
CA VAL A 16 3.32 -7.47 -2.93
C VAL A 16 2.91 -6.76 -1.64
N GLY A 17 3.62 -5.70 -1.24
CA GLY A 17 3.29 -4.91 -0.07
C GLY A 17 1.93 -4.21 -0.19
N GLY A 18 1.62 -3.65 -1.37
CA GLY A 18 0.32 -3.05 -1.64
C GLY A 18 -0.82 -4.08 -1.60
N LEU A 19 -0.60 -5.26 -2.18
CA LEU A 19 -1.56 -6.36 -2.13
C LEU A 19 -1.79 -6.85 -0.70
N ALA A 20 -0.71 -7.05 0.07
CA ALA A 20 -0.80 -7.45 1.47
C ALA A 20 -1.55 -6.41 2.33
N SER A 21 -1.34 -5.11 2.07
CA SER A 21 -2.09 -4.03 2.73
C SER A 21 -3.59 -4.11 2.45
N ILE A 22 -3.98 -4.34 1.19
CA ILE A 22 -5.40 -4.49 0.81
C ILE A 22 -6.01 -5.74 1.47
N VAL A 23 -5.32 -6.87 1.43
CA VAL A 23 -5.79 -8.11 2.08
C VAL A 23 -5.96 -7.90 3.59
N GLY A 24 -4.99 -7.27 4.25
CA GLY A 24 -5.08 -6.91 5.67
C GLY A 24 -6.24 -5.97 5.96
N ALA A 25 -6.50 -4.99 5.08
CA ALA A 25 -7.64 -4.08 5.21
C ALA A 25 -8.98 -4.81 5.09
N LEU A 26 -9.10 -5.81 4.21
CA LEU A 26 -10.30 -6.64 4.08
C LEU A 26 -10.57 -7.47 5.33
N VAL A 27 -9.52 -8.07 5.91
CA VAL A 27 -9.62 -8.79 7.18
C VAL A 27 -10.08 -7.84 8.29
N LEU A 28 -9.48 -6.66 8.39
CA LEU A 28 -9.86 -5.66 9.39
C LEU A 28 -11.31 -5.18 9.20
N ALA A 29 -11.72 -4.93 7.95
CA ALA A 29 -13.09 -4.55 7.61
C ALA A 29 -14.10 -5.64 8.04
N MET A 30 -13.76 -6.92 7.86
CA MET A 30 -14.60 -8.04 8.29
C MET A 30 -14.74 -8.10 9.82
N LEU A 31 -13.64 -7.87 10.56
CA LEU A 31 -13.66 -7.82 12.02
C LEU A 31 -14.50 -6.66 12.57
N LEU A 32 -14.42 -5.48 11.93
CA LEU A 32 -15.22 -4.32 12.27
C LEU A 32 -16.70 -4.54 11.92
N ALA A 33 -17.00 -5.09 10.74
CA ALA A 33 -18.37 -5.34 10.29
C ALA A 33 -19.10 -6.40 11.12
N THR A 34 -18.36 -7.32 11.76
CA THR A 34 -18.92 -8.32 12.67
C THR A 34 -18.93 -7.86 14.13
N GLU A 35 -18.50 -6.62 14.42
CA GLU A 35 -18.34 -6.08 15.77
C GLU A 35 -17.44 -6.96 16.68
N THR A 36 -16.62 -7.83 16.09
CA THR A 36 -15.68 -8.71 16.81
C THR A 36 -14.54 -7.90 17.42
N PHE A 37 -14.16 -6.81 16.74
CA PHE A 37 -13.14 -5.88 17.17
C PHE A 37 -13.58 -4.48 16.77
N THR A 38 -13.61 -3.55 17.73
CA THR A 38 -14.05 -2.17 17.50
C THR A 38 -13.04 -1.21 18.08
N PHE A 39 -12.74 -0.15 17.32
CA PHE A 39 -11.98 0.99 17.82
C PHE A 39 -12.39 2.23 17.03
N GLY A 40 -12.33 3.41 17.67
CA GLY A 40 -12.93 4.64 17.14
C GLY A 40 -12.47 5.05 15.74
N PHE A 41 -11.29 4.60 15.32
CA PHE A 41 -10.73 4.89 13.98
C PHE A 41 -10.71 3.70 13.02
N GLY A 42 -11.47 2.63 13.30
CA GLY A 42 -11.45 1.37 12.54
C GLY A 42 -11.65 1.54 11.04
N TRP A 43 -12.76 2.17 10.64
CA TRP A 43 -13.06 2.38 9.22
C TRP A 43 -12.09 3.35 8.54
N TYR A 44 -11.52 4.30 9.28
CA TYR A 44 -10.47 5.17 8.74
C TYR A 44 -9.16 4.40 8.51
N ALA A 45 -8.82 3.45 9.39
CA ALA A 45 -7.68 2.56 9.18
C ALA A 45 -7.88 1.65 7.96
N VAL A 46 -9.08 1.11 7.75
CA VAL A 46 -9.43 0.36 6.54
C VAL A 46 -9.27 1.23 5.29
N ALA A 47 -9.85 2.44 5.30
CA ALA A 47 -9.75 3.36 4.16
C ALA A 47 -8.29 3.73 3.85
N GLY A 48 -7.49 4.04 4.87
CA GLY A 48 -6.07 4.35 4.72
C GLY A 48 -5.25 3.17 4.18
N ALA A 49 -5.49 1.96 4.68
CA ALA A 49 -4.80 0.75 4.23
C ALA A 49 -5.16 0.37 2.79
N VAL A 50 -6.42 0.55 2.37
CA VAL A 50 -6.84 0.33 0.98
C VAL A 50 -6.25 1.38 0.06
N ALA A 51 -6.35 2.67 0.42
CA ALA A 51 -5.80 3.76 -0.40
C ALA A 51 -4.28 3.67 -0.53
N GLY A 52 -3.57 3.43 0.58
CA GLY A 52 -2.12 3.25 0.58
C GLY A 52 -1.68 2.00 -0.18
N GLY A 53 -2.41 0.89 -0.04
CA GLY A 53 -2.14 -0.34 -0.78
C GLY A 53 -2.35 -0.18 -2.29
N ALA A 54 -3.45 0.46 -2.69
CA ALA A 54 -3.73 0.78 -4.09
C ALA A 54 -2.66 1.72 -4.69
N PHE A 55 -2.22 2.71 -3.92
CA PHE A 55 -1.14 3.61 -4.33
C PHE A 55 0.18 2.87 -4.55
N ALA A 56 0.56 1.97 -3.64
CA ALA A 56 1.77 1.16 -3.80
C ALA A 56 1.71 0.23 -5.04
N ILE A 57 0.54 -0.32 -5.36
CA ILE A 57 0.33 -1.11 -6.59
C ILE A 57 0.47 -0.24 -7.83
N TRP A 58 -0.07 0.98 -7.81
CA TRP A 58 0.05 1.92 -8.93
C TRP A 58 1.51 2.35 -9.16
N GLU A 59 2.25 2.67 -8.10
CA GLU A 59 3.69 2.96 -8.15
C GLU A 59 4.46 1.80 -8.78
N ALA A 60 4.18 0.56 -8.35
CA ALA A 60 4.76 -0.63 -8.92
C ALA A 60 4.45 -0.73 -10.43
N ARG A 61 3.20 -0.55 -10.86
CA ARG A 61 2.84 -0.59 -12.29
C ARG A 61 3.50 0.50 -13.12
N ALA A 62 3.69 1.68 -12.54
CA ALA A 62 4.31 2.81 -13.22
C ALA A 62 5.83 2.68 -13.33
N GLY A 63 6.46 1.74 -12.61
CA GLY A 63 7.92 1.68 -12.49
C GLY A 63 8.50 2.89 -11.75
N TRP A 64 7.69 3.53 -10.90
CA TRP A 64 8.00 4.81 -10.28
C TRP A 64 7.71 4.79 -8.79
N CYS A 65 8.57 5.44 -8.00
CA CYS A 65 8.42 5.54 -6.56
C CYS A 65 8.52 7.00 -6.11
N VAL A 66 7.47 7.50 -5.44
CA VAL A 66 7.42 8.88 -4.93
C VAL A 66 8.52 9.13 -3.90
N VAL A 67 8.82 8.15 -3.06
CA VAL A 67 9.81 8.28 -1.97
C VAL A 67 11.21 8.49 -2.54
N ARG A 68 11.59 7.71 -3.57
CA ARG A 68 12.86 7.92 -4.28
C ARG A 68 12.86 9.24 -5.06
N ALA A 69 11.73 9.65 -5.63
CA ALA A 69 11.60 10.94 -6.33
C ALA A 69 11.76 12.15 -5.38
N LEU A 70 11.37 12.00 -4.10
CA LEU A 70 11.62 12.98 -3.04
C LEU A 70 13.07 12.97 -2.53
N GLY A 71 13.95 12.11 -3.05
CA GLY A 71 15.37 12.04 -2.72
C GLY A 71 15.73 11.07 -1.59
N PHE A 72 14.78 10.28 -1.09
CA PHE A 72 15.06 9.27 -0.06
C PHE A 72 15.68 8.01 -0.69
N ARG A 73 16.79 7.53 -0.12
CA ARG A 73 17.39 6.26 -0.51
C ARG A 73 16.63 5.11 0.15
N THR A 74 15.99 4.27 -0.66
CA THR A 74 15.41 3.00 -0.23
C THR A 74 16.40 1.88 -0.54
N PRO A 75 16.57 0.89 0.35
CA PRO A 75 17.50 -0.23 0.12
C PRO A 75 17.01 -1.22 -0.94
N LEU A 76 15.71 -1.16 -1.27
CA LEU A 76 15.03 -1.90 -2.33
C LEU A 76 14.83 -1.00 -3.53
#